data_AF-A0A3C0DNA8-F1
#
_entry.id   AF-A0A3C0DNA8-F1
#
_cell.length_a   1.000
_cell.length_b   1.000
_cell.length_c   1.000
_cell.angle_alpha   90.00
_cell.angle_beta   90.00
_cell.angle_gamma   90.00
#
_symmetry.space_group_name_H-M   'P 1'
#
loop_
_entity.id
_entity.type
_entity.pdbx_description
1 polymer ?
#
loop_
_entity_poly.entity_id
_entity_poly.type
_entity_poly.pdbx_seq_one_letter_code
_entity_poly.pdbx_strand_id
1 'polypeptide(L)'
;LGRERFAHSCGVATIARDLAPAWGVAHDKAHYAGWLHDYARNLPESELLALAGKFAYPVDLLEQRYPILLHGAVGAFLVQESGLSNDREILTAIRRHVTGECGMTSLDQLIFVADMIEPG
;
A
#
# COMPACT_ATOMS: atom_id res chain seq x y z
N LEU A 1 6.95 7.69 -9.17
CA LEU A 1 7.18 8.29 -7.84
C LEU A 1 8.24 9.38 -7.94
N GLY A 2 8.16 10.42 -7.12
CA GLY A 2 9.24 11.40 -6.95
C GLY A 2 10.43 10.78 -6.19
N ARG A 3 11.59 11.46 -6.18
CA ARG A 3 12.82 10.94 -5.56
C ARG A 3 12.65 10.60 -4.08
N GLU A 4 12.11 11.53 -3.29
CA GLU A 4 11.91 11.35 -1.84
C GLU A 4 10.96 10.18 -1.56
N ARG A 5 9.83 10.15 -2.27
CA ARG A 5 8.84 9.07 -2.13
C ARG A 5 9.41 7.71 -2.50
N PHE A 6 10.23 7.63 -3.55
CA PHE A 6 10.92 6.40 -3.92
C PHE A 6 11.92 5.95 -2.86
N ALA A 7 12.68 6.87 -2.27
CA ALA A 7 13.59 6.57 -1.16
C ALA A 7 12.82 6.04 0.06
N HIS A 8 11.70 6.69 0.40
CA HIS A 8 10.78 6.22 1.44
C HIS A 8 10.28 4.81 1.14
N SER A 9 9.77 4.51 -0.06
CA SER A 9 9.32 3.14 -0.41
C SER A 9 10.44 2.09 -0.30
N CYS A 10 11.69 2.44 -0.63
CA CYS A 10 12.85 1.58 -0.38
C CYS A 10 13.15 1.39 1.11
N GLY A 11 12.98 2.43 1.93
CA GLY A 11 13.10 2.39 3.39
C GLY A 11 12.05 1.45 4.00
N VAL A 12 10.78 1.66 3.67
CA VAL A 12 9.66 0.82 4.10
C VAL A 12 9.88 -0.64 3.70
N ALA A 13 10.29 -0.90 2.45
CA ALA A 13 10.61 -2.25 1.99
C ALA A 13 11.72 -2.91 2.82
N THR A 14 12.77 -2.16 3.16
CA THR A 14 13.90 -2.66 3.96
C THR A 14 13.44 -3.00 5.38
N ILE A 15 12.75 -2.08 6.05
CA ILE A 15 12.22 -2.30 7.40
C ILE A 15 11.24 -3.48 7.42
N ALA A 16 10.31 -3.54 6.46
CA ALA A 16 9.36 -4.65 6.36
C ALA A 16 10.09 -6.00 6.19
N ARG A 17 11.12 -6.06 5.33
CA ARG A 17 11.91 -7.28 5.13
C ARG A 17 12.62 -7.72 6.42
N ASP A 18 13.21 -6.77 7.13
CA ASP A 18 14.03 -7.05 8.31
C ASP A 18 13.18 -7.45 9.52
N LEU A 19 11.96 -6.90 9.63
CA LEU A 19 10.99 -7.26 10.66
C LEU A 19 10.17 -8.52 10.31
N ALA A 20 10.10 -8.93 9.04
CA ALA A 20 9.28 -10.05 8.58
C ALA A 20 9.35 -11.34 9.44
N PRO A 21 10.53 -11.80 9.93
CA PRO A 21 10.62 -12.99 10.79
C PRO A 21 9.81 -12.89 12.08
N ALA A 22 9.80 -11.73 12.72
CA ALA A 22 9.09 -11.53 13.98
C ALA A 22 7.56 -11.48 13.78
N TRP A 23 7.10 -11.26 12.54
CA TRP A 23 5.69 -11.29 12.15
C TRP A 23 5.28 -12.60 11.47
N GLY A 24 6.22 -13.55 11.30
CA GLY A 24 5.96 -14.82 10.61
C GLY A 24 5.66 -14.65 9.11
N VAL A 25 6.17 -13.58 8.49
CA VAL A 25 5.98 -13.27 7.08
C VAL A 25 7.24 -13.63 6.29
N ALA A 26 7.09 -14.09 5.05
CA ALA A 26 8.23 -14.33 4.17
C ALA A 26 8.93 -13.00 3.83
N HIS A 27 10.26 -12.95 4.00
CA HIS A 27 11.08 -11.75 3.76
C HIS A 27 10.80 -11.09 2.42
N ASP A 28 10.84 -11.85 1.33
CA ASP A 28 10.66 -11.31 -0.03
C ASP A 28 9.25 -10.77 -0.25
N LYS A 29 8.24 -11.39 0.39
CA LYS A 29 6.85 -10.94 0.31
C LYS A 29 6.68 -9.59 1.00
N ALA A 30 7.22 -9.45 2.22
CA ALA A 30 7.21 -8.19 2.96
C ALA A 30 7.96 -7.09 2.23
N HIS A 31 9.14 -7.41 1.70
CA HIS A 31 9.95 -6.46 0.92
C HIS A 31 9.20 -5.96 -0.32
N TYR A 32 8.59 -6.88 -1.08
CA TYR A 32 7.90 -6.55 -2.31
C TYR A 32 6.63 -5.70 -2.06
N ALA A 33 5.86 -6.04 -1.03
CA ALA A 33 4.72 -5.22 -0.62
C ALA A 33 5.15 -3.82 -0.17
N GLY A 34 6.27 -3.69 0.56
CA GLY A 34 6.82 -2.40 0.97
C GLY A 34 7.27 -1.52 -0.19
N TRP A 35 7.82 -2.08 -1.27
CA TRP A 35 8.15 -1.29 -2.47
C TRP A 35 6.92 -0.72 -3.17
N LEU A 36 5.80 -1.45 -3.12
CA LEU A 36 4.62 -1.17 -3.92
C LEU A 36 3.50 -0.46 -3.16
N HIS A 37 3.58 -0.36 -1.82
CA HIS A 37 2.49 0.17 -0.99
C HIS A 37 2.00 1.55 -1.48
N ASP A 38 2.94 2.41 -1.85
CA ASP A 38 2.69 3.79 -2.24
C ASP A 38 2.56 4.00 -3.76
N TYR A 39 2.29 2.94 -4.53
CA TYR A 39 2.31 2.97 -6.01
C TYR A 39 1.46 4.12 -6.60
N ALA A 40 0.29 4.40 -6.02
CA ALA A 40 -0.63 5.44 -6.46
C ALA A 40 -0.51 6.77 -5.69
N ARG A 41 0.45 6.91 -4.77
CA ARG A 41 0.56 8.05 -3.82
C ARG A 41 0.65 9.42 -4.50
N ASN A 42 1.28 9.46 -5.66
CA ASN A 42 1.53 10.71 -6.41
C ASN A 42 0.45 11.03 -7.45
N LEU A 43 -0.61 10.23 -7.55
CA LEU A 43 -1.73 10.56 -8.43
C LEU A 43 -2.52 11.75 -7.87
N PRO A 44 -3.04 12.64 -8.74
CA PRO A 44 -3.98 13.66 -8.32
C PRO A 44 -5.21 13.05 -7.63
N GLU A 45 -5.75 13.75 -6.64
CA GLU A 45 -6.96 13.32 -5.91
C GLU A 45 -8.17 13.06 -6.81
N SER A 46 -8.34 13.85 -7.87
CA SER A 46 -9.38 13.64 -8.87
C SER A 46 -9.19 12.34 -9.67
N GLU A 47 -7.95 11.94 -9.92
CA GLU A 47 -7.62 10.69 -10.61
C GLU A 47 -7.82 9.49 -9.69
N LEU A 48 -7.48 9.62 -8.40
CA LEU A 48 -7.77 8.59 -7.40
C LEU A 48 -9.27 8.28 -7.32
N LEU A 49 -10.12 9.32 -7.26
CA LEU A 49 -11.59 9.16 -7.27
C LEU A 49 -12.09 8.52 -8.58
N ALA A 50 -11.59 8.99 -9.72
CA ALA A 50 -12.00 8.47 -11.02
C ALA A 50 -11.63 6.99 -11.18
N LEU A 51 -10.43 6.60 -10.75
CA LEU A 51 -9.99 5.20 -10.75
C LEU A 51 -10.80 4.37 -9.77
N ALA A 52 -11.01 4.83 -8.53
CA ALA A 52 -11.87 4.15 -7.57
C ALA A 52 -13.27 3.85 -8.14
N GLY A 53 -13.87 4.81 -8.85
CA GLY A 53 -15.12 4.60 -9.59
C GLY A 53 -15.01 3.58 -10.72
N LYS A 54 -13.92 3.59 -11.49
CA LYS A 54 -13.68 2.69 -12.63
C LYS A 54 -13.68 1.21 -12.24
N PHE A 55 -13.10 0.86 -11.10
CA PHE A 55 -13.08 -0.53 -10.60
C PHE A 55 -14.14 -0.82 -9.53
N ALA A 56 -15.17 0.02 -9.44
CA ALA A 56 -16.32 -0.12 -8.55
C ALA A 56 -15.93 -0.25 -7.06
N TYR A 57 -14.90 0.48 -6.63
CA TYR A 57 -14.56 0.58 -5.22
C TYR A 57 -15.60 1.43 -4.48
N PRO A 58 -16.14 0.95 -3.34
CA PRO A 58 -17.13 1.71 -2.58
C PRO A 58 -16.45 2.82 -1.77
N VAL A 59 -16.30 4.01 -2.38
CA VAL A 59 -15.72 5.19 -1.74
C VAL A 59 -16.61 5.70 -0.62
N ASP A 60 -16.09 5.74 0.62
CA ASP A 60 -16.82 6.25 1.78
C ASP A 60 -16.81 7.79 1.90
N LEU A 61 -17.49 8.33 2.92
CA LEU A 61 -17.57 9.78 3.13
C LEU A 61 -16.21 10.44 3.47
N LEU A 62 -15.33 9.71 4.15
CA LEU A 62 -14.01 10.21 4.53
C LEU A 62 -13.08 10.20 3.31
N GLU A 63 -13.09 9.14 2.52
CA GLU A 63 -12.36 9.01 1.27
C GLU A 63 -12.86 10.01 0.22
N GLN A 64 -14.17 10.32 0.16
CA GLN A 64 -14.68 11.41 -0.68
C GLN A 64 -14.15 12.78 -0.24
N ARG A 65 -14.04 13.01 1.07
CA ARG A 65 -13.56 14.27 1.64
C ARG A 65 -12.03 14.41 1.57
N TYR A 66 -11.32 13.30 1.67
CA TYR A 66 -9.86 13.20 1.61
C TYR A 66 -9.48 12.11 0.60
N PRO A 67 -9.60 12.39 -0.72
CA PRO A 67 -9.34 11.39 -1.77
C PRO A 67 -7.96 10.78 -1.72
N ILE A 68 -7.01 11.50 -1.10
CA ILE A 68 -5.68 10.99 -0.89
C ILE A 68 -5.66 9.65 -0.16
N LEU A 69 -6.65 9.32 0.68
CA LEU A 69 -6.74 8.04 1.36
C LEU A 69 -6.89 6.85 0.40
N LEU A 70 -7.38 7.09 -0.82
CA LEU A 70 -7.62 6.06 -1.82
C LEU A 70 -6.35 5.52 -2.46
N HIS A 71 -5.17 6.09 -2.21
CA HIS A 71 -3.93 5.61 -2.85
C HIS A 71 -3.58 4.17 -2.48
N GLY A 72 -3.99 3.66 -1.31
CA GLY A 72 -3.88 2.24 -0.98
C GLY A 72 -4.74 1.38 -1.90
N ALA A 73 -6.05 1.64 -1.96
CA ALA A 73 -6.98 0.86 -2.77
C ALA A 73 -6.71 0.97 -4.28
N VAL A 74 -6.49 2.19 -4.78
CA VAL A 74 -6.12 2.45 -6.17
C VAL A 74 -4.74 1.87 -6.48
N GLY A 75 -3.78 1.96 -5.56
CA GLY A 75 -2.44 1.38 -5.69
C GLY A 75 -2.50 -0.13 -5.87
N ALA A 76 -3.26 -0.83 -5.03
CA ALA A 76 -3.47 -2.26 -5.16
C ALA A 76 -4.09 -2.63 -6.52
N PHE A 77 -5.12 -1.90 -6.96
CA PHE A 77 -5.72 -2.10 -8.28
C PHE A 77 -4.71 -1.92 -9.41
N LEU A 78 -3.94 -0.82 -9.42
CA LEU A 78 -2.97 -0.55 -10.48
C LEU A 78 -1.78 -1.52 -10.48
N VAL A 79 -1.33 -1.98 -9.32
CA VAL A 79 -0.30 -3.02 -9.19
C VAL A 79 -0.77 -4.33 -9.83
N GLN A 80 -2.04 -4.69 -9.64
CA GLN A 80 -2.62 -5.85 -10.28
C GLN A 80 -2.75 -5.67 -11.80
N GLU A 81 -3.32 -4.55 -12.24
CA GLU A 81 -3.53 -4.27 -13.68
C GLU A 81 -2.23 -4.15 -14.47
N SER A 82 -1.16 -3.64 -13.84
CA SER A 82 0.17 -3.56 -14.46
C SER A 82 0.90 -4.90 -14.53
N GLY A 83 0.36 -5.96 -13.90
CA GLY A 83 0.97 -7.28 -13.85
C GLY A 83 2.15 -7.38 -12.89
N LEU A 84 2.37 -6.38 -12.03
CA LEU A 84 3.45 -6.40 -11.04
C LEU A 84 3.19 -7.44 -9.95
N SER A 85 1.94 -7.63 -9.52
CA SER A 85 1.59 -8.70 -8.58
C SER A 85 0.19 -9.25 -8.80
N ASN A 86 0.04 -10.56 -8.63
CA ASN A 86 -1.25 -11.25 -8.48
C ASN A 86 -1.40 -11.92 -7.10
N ASP A 87 -0.43 -11.72 -6.19
CA ASP A 87 -0.51 -12.26 -4.83
C ASP A 87 -1.53 -11.44 -4.02
N ARG A 88 -2.63 -12.11 -3.63
CA ARG A 88 -3.73 -11.48 -2.90
C ARG A 88 -3.31 -10.92 -1.55
N GLU A 89 -2.34 -11.52 -0.86
CA GLU A 89 -1.84 -11.00 0.41
C GLU A 89 -1.13 -9.66 0.20
N ILE A 90 -0.27 -9.58 -0.83
CA ILE A 90 0.45 -8.35 -1.18
C ILE A 90 -0.54 -7.25 -1.55
N LEU A 91 -1.48 -7.54 -2.46
CA LEU A 91 -2.49 -6.58 -2.87
C LEU A 91 -3.37 -6.12 -1.71
N THR A 92 -3.68 -7.00 -0.76
CA THR A 92 -4.47 -6.68 0.43
C THR A 92 -3.69 -5.79 1.40
N ALA A 93 -2.41 -6.07 1.62
CA ALA A 93 -1.53 -5.25 2.44
C ALA A 93 -1.39 -3.83 1.85
N ILE A 94 -1.17 -3.72 0.54
CA ILE A 94 -1.15 -2.43 -0.19
C ILE A 94 -2.50 -1.72 -0.03
N ARG A 95 -3.63 -2.41 -0.18
CA ARG A 95 -4.96 -1.76 -0.04
C ARG A 95 -5.15 -1.14 1.34
N ARG A 96 -4.69 -1.82 2.39
CA ARG A 96 -5.00 -1.49 3.79
C ARG A 96 -3.94 -0.64 4.50
N HIS A 97 -2.80 -0.35 3.86
CA HIS A 97 -1.68 0.30 4.56
C HIS A 97 -1.96 1.73 5.04
N VAL A 98 -2.95 2.43 4.46
CA VAL A 98 -3.23 3.83 4.79
C VAL A 98 -4.00 3.99 6.10
N THR A 99 -5.08 3.23 6.24
CA THR A 99 -6.06 3.39 7.34
C THR A 99 -6.17 2.16 8.24
N GLY A 100 -5.61 1.03 7.80
CA GLY A 100 -5.85 -0.26 8.41
C GLY A 100 -7.28 -0.78 8.22
N GLU A 101 -7.53 -2.00 8.67
CA GLU A 101 -8.87 -2.61 8.66
C GLU A 101 -8.96 -3.64 9.80
N CYS A 102 -10.18 -3.95 10.29
CA CYS A 102 -10.34 -5.08 11.19
C CYS A 102 -9.93 -6.39 10.51
N GLY A 103 -9.22 -7.26 11.23
CA GLY A 103 -8.78 -8.55 10.69
C GLY A 103 -7.58 -8.46 9.74
N MET A 104 -6.75 -7.43 9.88
CA MET A 104 -5.47 -7.33 9.17
C MET A 104 -4.59 -8.58 9.40
N THR A 105 -4.01 -9.08 8.31
CA THR A 105 -3.03 -10.17 8.35
C THR A 105 -1.70 -9.70 8.93
N SER A 106 -0.79 -10.63 9.24
CA SER A 106 0.57 -10.26 9.67
C SER A 106 1.29 -9.38 8.64
N LEU A 107 1.07 -9.62 7.34
CA LEU A 107 1.66 -8.78 6.29
C LEU A 107 1.02 -7.38 6.26
N ASP A 108 -0.31 -7.30 6.36
CA ASP A 108 -1.02 -6.01 6.40
C ASP A 108 -0.49 -5.15 7.55
N GLN A 109 -0.38 -5.73 8.75
CA GLN A 109 0.13 -5.05 9.96
C GLN A 109 1.58 -4.64 9.80
N LEU A 110 2.40 -5.53 9.24
CA LEU A 110 3.82 -5.27 9.02
C LEU A 110 4.04 -4.09 8.06
N ILE A 111 3.31 -4.03 6.95
CA ILE A 111 3.42 -2.91 5.99
C ILE A 111 2.90 -1.61 6.60
N PHE A 112 1.76 -1.65 7.31
CA PHE A 112 1.22 -0.49 8.02
C PHE A 112 2.20 0.07 9.05
N VAL A 113 2.86 -0.79 9.84
CA VAL A 113 3.85 -0.36 10.83
C VAL A 113 5.13 0.12 10.17
N ALA A 114 5.65 -0.61 9.18
CA ALA A 114 6.88 -0.26 8.48
C ALA A 114 6.80 1.13 7.80
N ASP A 115 5.62 1.48 7.26
CA ASP A 115 5.34 2.79 6.66
C ASP A 115 5.39 3.95 7.66
N MET A 116 5.16 3.68 8.96
CA MET A 116 5.17 4.70 10.01
C MET A 116 6.52 4.87 10.73
N ILE A 117 7.39 3.86 10.68
CA ILE A 117 8.62 3.79 11.49
C ILE A 117 9.89 3.85 10.66
N GLU A 118 9.77 4.00 9.34
CA GLU A 118 10.93 4.17 8.49
C GLU A 118 11.64 5.49 8.86
N PRO A 119 12.98 5.58 8.75
CA PRO A 119 13.69 6.72 9.33
C PRO A 119 13.57 8.05 8.56
N GLY A 120 13.03 8.05 7.34
CA GLY A 120 13.06 9.18 6.40
C GLY A 120 14.34 9.25 5.56
#